data_AF-A0A0J9WDQ6-F1
#
_entry.id   AF-A0A0J9WDQ6-F1
#
_cell.length_a   1.000
_cell.length_b   1.000
_cell.length_c   1.000
_cell.angle_alpha   90.00
_cell.angle_beta   90.00
_cell.angle_gamma   90.00
#
_symmetry.space_group_name_H-M   'P 1'
#
loop_
_entity.id
_entity.type
_entity.pdbx_description
1 polymer ?
#
loop_
_entity_poly.entity_id
_entity_poly.type
_entity_poly.pdbx_seq_one_letter_code
_entity_poly.pdbx_strand_id
1 'polypeptide(L)'
;MYDEFERIVEINQENNNYISLCHTFMTGLKESKEEYNDYCKKLARNLGLYSEDVRFTKPSHDRCNILYNWIYNLIKKNHIPDNIIRECFEVYDIKQNITGNKKCSYYTYDDDYKEPENIMLLNVFKYYIDVTKNTMNGENDNLKRSCHKYICEFVKIYKKMYSAYCLGDGPNDQKQQKTCEHLGYFKQNYDIFLFNQLKEKDKIPSLEKVEEEYMLKCQKYDQRPALQTEVRREQTRFAHLSEGTRESPHIFPSETTVSNNDAKNPISSTVSTAVGTVAGASSILVLLYKVTQNFI
;
A
#
# COMPACT_ATOMS: atom_id res chain seq x y z
N MET A 1 5.91 4.10 4.44
CA MET A 1 5.37 5.27 3.69
C MET A 1 3.95 5.01 3.21
N TYR A 2 3.62 3.86 2.61
CA TYR A 2 2.21 3.53 2.31
C TYR A 2 1.35 3.48 3.59
N ASP A 3 1.87 2.87 4.66
CA ASP A 3 1.18 2.81 5.96
C ASP A 3 0.94 4.21 6.59
N GLU A 4 1.73 5.21 6.21
CA GLU A 4 1.51 6.60 6.64
C GLU A 4 0.15 7.11 6.17
N PHE A 5 -0.24 6.75 4.95
CA PHE A 5 -1.51 7.15 4.36
C PHE A 5 -2.72 6.47 5.02
N GLU A 6 -2.51 5.29 5.61
CA GLU A 6 -3.54 4.56 6.36
C GLU A 6 -3.69 5.01 7.81
N ARG A 7 -2.76 5.81 8.35
CA ARG A 7 -2.85 6.30 9.73
C ARG A 7 -4.22 6.93 9.98
N ILE A 8 -4.77 6.73 11.18
CA ILE A 8 -5.99 7.41 11.60
C ILE A 8 -5.74 8.91 11.71
N VAL A 9 -6.78 9.71 11.44
CA VAL A 9 -6.77 11.14 11.72
C VAL A 9 -7.35 11.32 13.12
N GLU A 10 -6.47 11.52 14.11
CA GLU A 10 -6.89 11.75 15.50
C GLU A 10 -7.68 13.05 15.62
N ILE A 11 -8.74 13.04 16.43
CA ILE A 11 -9.53 14.23 16.71
C ILE A 11 -8.73 15.09 17.70
N ASN A 12 -8.07 16.12 17.20
CA ASN A 12 -7.40 17.13 18.00
C ASN A 12 -7.60 18.52 17.38
N GLN A 13 -7.19 19.56 18.11
CA GLN A 13 -7.43 20.95 17.72
C GLN A 13 -6.78 21.32 16.37
N GLU A 14 -5.65 20.70 16.03
CA GLU A 14 -4.95 20.86 14.74
C GLU A 14 -5.70 20.17 13.58
N ASN A 15 -6.34 19.03 13.85
CA ASN A 15 -7.05 18.21 12.87
C ASN A 15 -8.53 18.58 12.69
N ASN A 16 -9.06 19.50 13.49
CA ASN A 16 -10.45 19.99 13.38
C ASN A 16 -10.79 20.54 11.99
N ASN A 17 -9.81 21.09 11.28
CA ASN A 17 -9.98 21.60 9.93
C ASN A 17 -10.35 20.49 8.93
N TYR A 18 -9.72 19.31 9.04
CA TYR A 18 -10.06 18.15 8.20
C TYR A 18 -11.49 17.66 8.47
N ILE A 19 -11.87 17.62 9.75
CA ILE A 19 -13.21 17.18 10.18
C ILE A 19 -14.28 18.12 9.63
N SER A 20 -14.10 19.44 9.78
CA SER A 20 -15.03 20.45 9.30
C SER A 20 -15.19 20.41 7.77
N LEU A 21 -14.06 20.31 7.05
CA LEU A 21 -14.06 20.20 5.59
C LEU A 21 -14.87 18.97 5.14
N CYS A 22 -14.51 17.80 5.66
CA CYS A 22 -15.13 16.55 5.25
C CYS A 22 -16.60 16.44 5.66
N HIS A 23 -16.97 16.98 6.83
CA HIS A 23 -18.38 17.09 7.21
C HIS A 23 -19.19 17.90 6.19
N THR A 24 -18.64 19.01 5.70
CA THR A 24 -19.29 19.84 4.67
C THR A 24 -19.49 19.06 3.36
N PHE A 25 -18.48 18.32 2.92
CA PHE A 25 -18.59 17.45 1.74
C PHE A 25 -19.66 16.37 1.94
N MET A 26 -19.69 15.73 3.12
CA MET A 26 -20.67 14.68 3.42
C MET A 26 -22.10 15.20 3.44
N THR A 27 -22.35 16.43 3.90
CA THR A 27 -23.70 17.03 3.87
C THR A 27 -24.24 17.24 2.45
N GLY A 28 -23.35 17.37 1.45
CA GLY A 28 -23.73 17.47 0.04
C GLY A 28 -24.05 16.12 -0.61
N LEU A 29 -23.72 15.00 0.04
CA LEU A 29 -23.94 13.66 -0.47
C LEU A 29 -25.31 13.12 -0.05
N LYS A 30 -26.08 12.62 -1.02
CA LYS A 30 -27.38 11.97 -0.77
C LYS A 30 -27.26 10.68 0.05
N GLU A 31 -26.13 9.98 -0.07
CA GLU A 31 -25.81 8.75 0.66
C GLU A 31 -24.43 8.87 1.31
N SER A 32 -24.37 9.47 2.49
CA SER A 32 -23.12 9.58 3.26
C SER A 32 -22.94 8.35 4.16
N LYS A 33 -21.89 7.56 3.91
CA LYS A 33 -21.41 6.52 4.84
C LYS A 33 -20.38 7.13 5.77
N GLU A 34 -20.35 6.70 7.04
CA GLU A 34 -19.34 7.13 8.00
C GLU A 34 -17.91 6.87 7.51
N GLU A 35 -17.71 5.77 6.79
CA GLU A 35 -16.45 5.41 6.14
C GLU A 35 -15.96 6.47 5.15
N TYR A 36 -16.88 7.09 4.39
CA TYR A 36 -16.54 8.13 3.42
C TYR A 36 -15.95 9.37 4.10
N ASN A 37 -16.45 9.70 5.29
CA ASN A 37 -15.89 10.77 6.10
C ASN A 37 -14.47 10.43 6.58
N ASP A 38 -14.22 9.18 7.02
CA ASP A 38 -12.87 8.75 7.40
C ASP A 38 -11.88 8.87 6.23
N TYR A 39 -12.29 8.41 5.06
CA TYR A 39 -11.46 8.49 3.86
C TYR A 39 -11.21 9.91 3.39
N CYS A 40 -12.22 10.78 3.44
CA CYS A 40 -12.05 12.20 3.16
C CYS A 40 -11.00 12.81 4.09
N LYS A 41 -11.09 12.55 5.42
CA LYS A 41 -10.14 13.10 6.39
C LYS A 41 -8.72 12.62 6.10
N LYS A 42 -8.54 11.33 5.80
CA LYS A 42 -7.24 10.76 5.42
C LYS A 42 -6.70 11.39 4.14
N LEU A 43 -7.52 11.53 3.10
CA LEU A 43 -7.12 12.15 1.83
C LEU A 43 -6.70 13.61 2.04
N ALA A 44 -7.53 14.40 2.73
CA ALA A 44 -7.24 15.80 3.05
C ALA A 44 -5.93 15.97 3.83
N ARG A 45 -5.65 15.06 4.78
CA ARG A 45 -4.37 15.01 5.49
C ARG A 45 -3.22 14.60 4.57
N ASN A 46 -3.39 13.59 3.72
CA ASN A 46 -2.33 13.06 2.86
C ASN A 46 -1.92 14.07 1.76
N LEU A 47 -2.88 14.88 1.29
CA LEU A 47 -2.67 16.08 0.47
C LEU A 47 -2.02 17.24 1.26
N GLY A 48 -2.10 17.19 2.59
CA GLY A 48 -1.58 18.19 3.51
C GLY A 48 -2.26 19.55 3.39
N LEU A 49 -3.60 19.55 3.21
CA LEU A 49 -4.38 20.78 3.08
C LEU A 49 -4.12 21.80 4.19
N TYR A 50 -3.82 21.34 5.40
CA TYR A 50 -3.56 22.20 6.55
C TYR A 50 -2.18 21.93 7.18
N SER A 51 -1.26 21.35 6.41
CA SER A 51 0.10 21.08 6.87
C SER A 51 1.07 22.15 6.38
N GLU A 52 1.96 22.59 7.27
CA GLU A 52 3.11 23.46 6.90
C GLU A 52 4.35 22.65 6.50
N ASP A 53 4.30 21.32 6.64
CA ASP A 53 5.44 20.46 6.34
C ASP A 53 5.73 20.47 4.83
N VAL A 54 7.00 20.74 4.51
CA VAL A 54 7.55 20.84 3.15
C VAL A 54 7.29 19.61 2.30
N ARG A 55 7.13 18.43 2.91
CA ARG A 55 6.80 17.18 2.22
C ARG A 55 5.41 17.23 1.57
N PHE A 56 4.49 18.01 2.13
CA PHE A 56 3.14 18.18 1.62
C PHE A 56 2.99 19.45 0.79
N THR A 57 3.61 20.54 1.24
CA THR A 57 3.52 21.83 0.53
C THR A 57 4.33 21.82 -0.76
N LYS A 58 5.40 21.01 -0.86
CA LYS A 58 6.21 20.81 -2.07
C LYS A 58 6.43 19.32 -2.32
N PRO A 59 5.39 18.55 -2.68
CA PRO A 59 5.49 17.10 -2.80
C PRO A 59 6.44 16.71 -3.93
N SER A 60 7.23 15.66 -3.70
CA SER A 60 8.02 15.04 -4.77
C SER A 60 7.12 14.27 -5.74
N HIS A 61 7.61 14.06 -6.96
CA HIS A 61 6.91 13.24 -7.95
C HIS A 61 6.60 11.83 -7.41
N ASP A 62 7.55 11.22 -6.69
CA ASP A 62 7.36 9.89 -6.10
C ASP A 62 6.28 9.90 -5.01
N ARG A 63 6.22 10.93 -4.17
CA ARG A 63 5.15 11.07 -3.17
C ARG A 63 3.78 11.16 -3.85
N CYS A 64 3.67 11.92 -4.94
CA CYS A 64 2.43 11.99 -5.70
C CYS A 64 2.03 10.63 -6.27
N ASN A 65 2.98 9.86 -6.83
CA ASN A 65 2.69 8.52 -7.36
C ASN A 65 2.17 7.57 -6.28
N ILE A 66 2.77 7.58 -5.07
CA ILE A 66 2.27 6.77 -3.95
C ILE A 66 0.88 7.24 -3.53
N LEU A 67 0.62 8.56 -3.51
CA LEU A 67 -0.69 9.12 -3.17
C LEU A 67 -1.75 8.66 -4.17
N TYR A 68 -1.48 8.73 -5.47
CA TYR A 68 -2.40 8.27 -6.49
C TYR A 68 -2.65 6.76 -6.39
N ASN A 69 -1.61 5.97 -6.09
CA ASN A 69 -1.74 4.53 -5.88
C ASN A 69 -2.64 4.22 -4.66
N TRP A 70 -2.49 5.00 -3.59
CA TRP A 70 -3.36 4.90 -2.43
C TRP A 70 -4.81 5.26 -2.75
N ILE A 71 -5.05 6.38 -3.44
CA ILE A 71 -6.39 6.80 -3.88
C ILE A 71 -7.03 5.75 -4.79
N TYR A 72 -6.29 5.20 -5.74
CA TYR A 72 -6.83 4.19 -6.65
C TYR A 72 -7.29 2.93 -5.90
N ASN A 73 -6.47 2.44 -4.96
CA ASN A 73 -6.85 1.29 -4.12
C ASN A 73 -8.07 1.58 -3.25
N LEU A 74 -8.16 2.80 -2.72
CA LEU A 74 -9.29 3.27 -1.95
C LEU A 74 -10.59 3.22 -2.79
N ILE A 75 -10.55 3.74 -4.02
CA ILE A 75 -11.67 3.72 -4.97
C ILE A 75 -12.10 2.27 -5.25
N LYS A 76 -11.16 1.41 -5.66
CA LYS A 76 -11.49 0.03 -6.06
C LYS A 76 -11.98 -0.84 -4.91
N LYS A 77 -11.44 -0.67 -3.70
CA LYS A 77 -11.81 -1.49 -2.54
C LYS A 77 -13.13 -1.04 -1.92
N ASN A 78 -13.28 0.25 -1.70
CA ASN A 78 -14.34 0.80 -0.85
C ASN A 78 -15.43 1.52 -1.63
N HIS A 79 -15.33 1.54 -2.98
CA HIS A 79 -16.28 2.21 -3.88
C HIS A 79 -16.53 3.66 -3.44
N ILE A 80 -15.44 4.39 -3.17
CA ILE A 80 -15.51 5.79 -2.74
C ILE A 80 -16.06 6.64 -3.87
N PRO A 81 -17.09 7.46 -3.61
CA PRO A 81 -17.60 8.41 -4.58
C PRO A 81 -16.50 9.34 -5.10
N ASP A 82 -16.40 9.44 -6.43
CA ASP A 82 -15.42 10.29 -7.12
C ASP A 82 -15.49 11.76 -6.68
N ASN A 83 -16.69 12.26 -6.36
CA ASN A 83 -16.87 13.64 -5.94
C ASN A 83 -16.12 13.98 -4.65
N ILE A 84 -15.98 13.04 -3.70
CA ILE A 84 -15.20 13.27 -2.47
C ILE A 84 -13.75 13.55 -2.81
N ILE A 85 -13.21 12.75 -3.74
CA ILE A 85 -11.80 12.85 -4.16
C ILE A 85 -11.61 14.16 -4.91
N ARG A 86 -12.50 14.46 -5.87
CA ARG A 86 -12.49 15.71 -6.62
C ARG A 86 -12.55 16.94 -5.71
N GLU A 87 -13.49 16.98 -4.76
CA GLU A 87 -13.64 18.11 -3.82
C GLU A 87 -12.37 18.30 -2.96
N CYS A 88 -11.74 17.22 -2.49
CA CYS A 88 -10.45 17.32 -1.80
C CYS A 88 -9.35 17.92 -2.69
N PHE A 89 -9.26 17.51 -3.96
CA PHE A 89 -8.26 18.02 -4.90
C PHE A 89 -8.55 19.46 -5.35
N GLU A 90 -9.81 19.87 -5.45
CA GLU A 90 -10.18 21.27 -5.75
C GLU A 90 -9.67 22.20 -4.65
N VAL A 91 -9.90 21.85 -3.38
CA VAL A 91 -9.40 22.64 -2.24
C VAL A 91 -7.86 22.64 -2.19
N TYR A 92 -7.24 21.48 -2.47
CA TYR A 92 -5.79 21.38 -2.57
C TYR A 92 -5.22 22.28 -3.66
N ASP A 93 -5.82 22.25 -4.85
CA ASP A 93 -5.40 23.04 -5.99
C ASP A 93 -5.50 24.54 -5.72
N ILE A 94 -6.59 25.00 -5.11
CA ILE A 94 -6.75 26.39 -4.70
C ILE A 94 -5.60 26.79 -3.77
N LYS A 95 -5.29 25.98 -2.75
CA LYS A 95 -4.20 26.26 -1.80
C LYS A 95 -2.83 26.27 -2.47
N GLN A 96 -2.54 25.31 -3.34
CA GLN A 96 -1.25 25.25 -4.03
C GLN A 96 -1.08 26.41 -5.03
N ASN A 97 -2.16 26.83 -5.69
CA ASN A 97 -2.14 27.99 -6.58
C ASN A 97 -1.86 29.30 -5.82
N ILE A 98 -2.46 29.48 -4.64
CA ILE A 98 -2.20 30.66 -3.79
C ILE A 98 -0.74 30.71 -3.34
N THR A 99 -0.16 29.55 -2.99
CA THR A 99 1.22 29.48 -2.51
C THR A 99 2.26 29.41 -3.62
N GLY A 100 1.85 29.20 -4.88
CA GLY A 100 2.74 29.02 -6.03
C GLY A 100 3.60 27.76 -5.94
N ASN A 101 3.24 26.80 -5.09
CA ASN A 101 4.02 25.59 -4.87
C ASN A 101 3.77 24.52 -5.94
N LYS A 102 4.73 23.61 -6.11
CA LYS A 102 4.53 22.37 -6.89
C LYS A 102 3.35 21.59 -6.29
N LYS A 103 2.58 20.91 -7.15
CA LYS A 103 1.39 20.16 -6.72
C LYS A 103 1.30 18.77 -7.33
N CYS A 104 0.66 17.87 -6.60
CA CYS A 104 0.17 16.63 -7.18
C CYS A 104 -1.07 16.93 -8.02
N SER A 105 -0.98 16.78 -9.35
CA SER A 105 -2.14 16.96 -10.24
C SER A 105 -3.11 15.80 -10.12
N TYR A 106 -4.40 16.09 -9.93
CA TYR A 106 -5.41 15.05 -9.94
C TYR A 106 -5.60 14.49 -11.35
N TYR A 107 -5.44 13.18 -11.49
CA TYR A 107 -5.89 12.42 -12.65
C TYR A 107 -6.32 11.03 -12.20
N THR A 108 -7.33 10.46 -12.87
CA THR A 108 -7.67 9.06 -12.61
C THR A 108 -6.79 8.18 -13.49
N TYR A 109 -6.20 7.16 -12.87
CA TYR A 109 -5.42 6.15 -13.58
C TYR A 109 -6.28 5.46 -14.68
N ASP A 110 -7.57 5.26 -14.40
CA ASP A 110 -8.54 4.65 -15.34
C ASP A 110 -8.68 5.47 -16.63
N ASP A 111 -8.59 6.79 -16.58
CA ASP A 111 -8.71 7.66 -17.75
C ASP A 111 -7.42 7.77 -18.56
N ASP A 112 -6.26 7.54 -17.95
CA ASP A 112 -4.98 7.81 -18.58
C ASP A 112 -4.29 6.58 -19.18
N TYR A 113 -4.59 5.38 -18.70
CA TYR A 113 -3.82 4.18 -19.04
C TYR A 113 -4.69 3.00 -19.48
N LYS A 114 -4.12 2.10 -20.30
CA LYS A 114 -4.80 0.89 -20.79
C LYS A 114 -4.97 -0.19 -19.72
N GLU A 115 -3.98 -0.37 -18.84
CA GLU A 115 -4.04 -1.25 -17.66
C GLU A 115 -3.54 -0.50 -16.42
N PRO A 116 -4.39 0.36 -15.83
CA PRO A 116 -3.96 1.26 -14.78
C PRO A 116 -3.46 0.58 -13.50
N GLU A 117 -4.00 -0.60 -13.18
CA GLU A 117 -3.51 -1.43 -12.06
C GLU A 117 -2.04 -1.82 -12.22
N ASN A 118 -1.65 -2.20 -13.43
CA ASN A 118 -0.29 -2.60 -13.73
C ASN A 118 0.66 -1.40 -13.76
N ILE A 119 0.20 -0.23 -14.23
CA ILE A 119 0.95 1.03 -14.11
C ILE A 119 1.22 1.38 -12.64
N MET A 120 0.22 1.28 -11.78
CA MET A 120 0.39 1.52 -10.35
C MET A 120 1.43 0.57 -9.72
N LEU A 121 1.37 -0.72 -10.06
CA LEU A 121 2.34 -1.71 -9.58
C LEU A 121 3.77 -1.33 -10.01
N LEU A 122 3.97 -0.96 -11.27
CA LEU A 122 5.26 -0.49 -11.78
C LEU A 122 5.75 0.78 -11.07
N ASN A 123 4.85 1.72 -10.75
CA ASN A 123 5.18 2.91 -9.97
C ASN A 123 5.66 2.59 -8.56
N VAL A 124 5.05 1.60 -7.91
CA VAL A 124 5.53 1.16 -6.58
C VAL A 124 6.88 0.49 -6.67
N PHE A 125 7.11 -0.35 -7.68
CA PHE A 125 8.44 -0.90 -7.91
C PHE A 125 9.50 0.18 -8.10
N LYS A 126 9.21 1.18 -8.94
CA LYS A 126 10.09 2.33 -9.16
C LYS A 126 10.43 3.04 -7.85
N TYR A 127 9.45 3.24 -6.97
CA TYR A 127 9.69 3.88 -5.69
C TYR A 127 10.68 3.10 -4.81
N TYR A 128 10.57 1.77 -4.79
CA TYR A 128 11.47 0.89 -4.03
C TYR A 128 12.72 0.48 -4.80
N ILE A 129 13.01 1.08 -5.96
CA ILE A 129 14.08 0.62 -6.85
C ILE A 129 15.47 0.75 -6.21
N ASP A 130 15.70 1.82 -5.45
CA ASP A 130 16.99 2.04 -4.77
C ASP A 130 17.20 1.03 -3.63
N VAL A 131 16.17 0.80 -2.83
CA VAL A 131 16.19 -0.23 -1.77
C VAL A 131 16.43 -1.60 -2.40
N THR A 132 15.75 -1.90 -3.51
CA THR A 132 15.93 -3.14 -4.26
C THR A 132 17.37 -3.29 -4.73
N LYS A 133 17.95 -2.25 -5.34
CA LYS A 133 19.36 -2.23 -5.78
C LYS A 133 20.31 -2.50 -4.61
N ASN A 134 20.15 -1.79 -3.49
CA ASN A 134 21.03 -1.91 -2.33
C ASN A 134 20.95 -3.31 -1.73
N THR A 135 19.75 -3.86 -1.58
CA THR A 135 19.54 -5.24 -1.09
C THR A 135 20.14 -6.27 -2.04
N MET A 136 19.93 -6.11 -3.36
CA MET A 136 20.52 -6.97 -4.39
C MET A 136 22.06 -6.96 -4.36
N ASN A 137 22.67 -5.82 -4.07
CA ASN A 137 24.13 -5.66 -3.98
C ASN A 137 24.73 -6.05 -2.62
N GLY A 138 23.90 -6.33 -1.61
CA GLY A 138 24.32 -6.75 -0.27
C GLY A 138 24.94 -8.15 -0.21
N GLU A 139 24.97 -8.74 0.98
CA GLU A 139 25.54 -10.07 1.23
C GLU A 139 24.49 -11.12 1.62
N ASN A 140 23.30 -10.69 2.03
CA ASN A 140 22.25 -11.60 2.49
C ASN A 140 21.54 -12.28 1.30
N ASP A 141 21.94 -13.51 1.00
CA ASP A 141 21.40 -14.29 -0.12
C ASP A 141 19.89 -14.54 -0.04
N ASN A 142 19.30 -14.62 1.17
CA ASN A 142 17.86 -14.78 1.32
C ASN A 142 17.11 -13.52 0.89
N LEU A 143 17.59 -12.34 1.30
CA LEU A 143 17.00 -11.07 0.87
C LEU A 143 17.18 -10.83 -0.62
N LYS A 144 18.35 -11.16 -1.19
CA LYS A 144 18.57 -11.13 -2.64
C LYS A 144 17.59 -12.02 -3.39
N ARG A 145 17.38 -13.24 -2.91
CA ARG A 145 16.42 -14.16 -3.51
C ARG A 145 15.00 -13.59 -3.50
N SER A 146 14.58 -12.97 -2.40
CA SER A 146 13.28 -12.29 -2.31
C SER A 146 13.19 -11.13 -3.29
N CYS A 147 14.27 -10.34 -3.42
CA CYS A 147 14.35 -9.24 -4.40
C CYS A 147 14.30 -9.75 -5.85
N HIS A 148 15.01 -10.82 -6.19
CA HIS A 148 14.94 -11.43 -7.52
C HIS A 148 13.52 -11.91 -7.84
N LYS A 149 12.84 -12.58 -6.91
CA LYS A 149 11.44 -12.96 -7.09
C LYS A 149 10.56 -11.74 -7.33
N TYR A 150 10.79 -10.66 -6.59
CA TYR A 150 10.06 -9.42 -6.74
C TYR A 150 10.30 -8.76 -8.10
N ILE A 151 11.56 -8.64 -8.54
CA ILE A 151 11.95 -8.13 -9.86
C ILE A 151 11.28 -8.93 -10.98
N CYS A 152 11.26 -10.26 -10.88
CA CYS A 152 10.62 -11.14 -11.85
C CYS A 152 9.14 -10.79 -12.10
N GLU A 153 8.39 -10.44 -11.05
CA GLU A 153 6.97 -10.08 -11.20
C GLU A 153 6.79 -8.79 -12.02
N PHE A 154 7.59 -7.75 -11.79
CA PHE A 154 7.49 -6.51 -12.58
C PHE A 154 8.02 -6.66 -14.00
N VAL A 155 9.05 -7.49 -14.21
CA VAL A 155 9.52 -7.83 -15.56
C VAL A 155 8.40 -8.51 -16.35
N LYS A 156 7.67 -9.45 -15.73
CA LYS A 156 6.49 -10.09 -16.36
C LYS A 156 5.41 -9.06 -16.70
N ILE A 157 5.05 -8.18 -15.75
CA ILE A 157 4.05 -7.11 -15.95
C ILE A 157 4.46 -6.19 -17.11
N TYR A 158 5.68 -5.65 -17.06
CA TYR A 158 6.22 -4.77 -18.09
C TYR A 158 6.14 -5.41 -19.47
N LYS A 159 6.63 -6.65 -19.62
CA LYS A 159 6.64 -7.34 -20.91
C LYS A 159 5.24 -7.56 -21.47
N LYS A 160 4.31 -8.00 -20.61
CA LYS A 160 2.91 -8.20 -21.00
C LYS A 160 2.34 -6.88 -21.55
N MET A 161 2.49 -5.79 -20.82
CA MET A 161 1.95 -4.50 -21.22
C MET A 161 2.63 -3.95 -22.47
N TYR A 162 3.96 -4.00 -22.53
CA TYR A 162 4.72 -3.48 -23.68
C TYR A 162 4.37 -4.26 -24.95
N SER A 163 4.25 -5.58 -24.86
CA SER A 163 3.82 -6.42 -25.98
C SER A 163 2.40 -6.11 -26.44
N ALA A 164 1.47 -5.95 -25.49
CA ALA A 164 0.06 -5.72 -25.79
C ALA A 164 -0.23 -4.33 -26.37
N TYR A 165 0.53 -3.31 -25.95
CA TYR A 165 0.17 -1.92 -26.22
C TYR A 165 1.23 -1.12 -26.98
N CYS A 166 2.49 -1.55 -27.02
CA CYS A 166 3.60 -0.74 -27.55
C CYS A 166 4.39 -1.41 -28.68
N LEU A 167 4.15 -2.69 -28.95
CA LEU A 167 4.65 -3.37 -30.16
C LEU A 167 3.63 -3.22 -31.28
N GLY A 168 3.99 -2.51 -32.37
CA GLY A 168 3.13 -2.33 -33.54
C GLY A 168 3.24 -0.93 -34.14
N ASP A 169 2.31 -0.59 -35.03
CA ASP A 169 2.16 0.77 -35.55
C ASP A 169 1.90 1.75 -34.39
N GLY A 170 2.24 3.03 -34.61
CA GLY A 170 2.21 4.10 -33.60
C GLY A 170 0.89 4.20 -32.82
N PRO A 171 0.84 4.99 -31.72
CA PRO A 171 -0.29 4.98 -30.81
C PRO A 171 -1.62 5.28 -31.52
N ASN A 172 -2.57 4.37 -31.37
CA ASN A 172 -3.92 4.47 -31.94
C ASN A 172 -4.84 5.38 -31.10
N ASP A 173 -4.46 5.67 -29.85
CA ASP A 173 -5.17 6.60 -28.96
C ASP A 173 -4.28 7.18 -27.85
N GLN A 174 -4.77 8.23 -27.19
CA GLN A 174 -4.06 8.95 -26.13
C GLN A 174 -3.72 8.07 -24.92
N LYS A 175 -4.57 7.10 -24.53
CA LYS A 175 -4.28 6.19 -23.41
C LYS A 175 -3.14 5.26 -23.76
N GLN A 176 -3.12 4.74 -24.99
CA GLN A 176 -2.00 3.92 -25.48
C GLN A 176 -0.71 4.72 -25.47
N GLN A 177 -0.72 5.96 -25.98
CA GLN A 177 0.44 6.84 -25.96
C GLN A 177 0.98 7.04 -24.53
N LYS A 178 0.12 7.48 -23.60
CA LYS A 178 0.50 7.66 -22.18
C LYS A 178 1.02 6.38 -21.54
N THR A 179 0.41 5.24 -21.85
CA THR A 179 0.85 3.91 -21.37
C THR A 179 2.27 3.60 -21.87
N CYS A 180 2.54 3.78 -23.16
CA CYS A 180 3.85 3.47 -23.73
C CYS A 180 4.95 4.44 -23.29
N GLU A 181 4.63 5.74 -23.16
CA GLU A 181 5.53 6.73 -22.56
C GLU A 181 5.90 6.34 -21.12
N HIS A 182 4.91 5.94 -20.32
CA HIS A 182 5.14 5.48 -18.95
C HIS A 182 6.04 4.23 -18.90
N LEU A 183 5.77 3.23 -19.73
CA LEU A 183 6.61 2.04 -19.83
C LEU A 183 8.04 2.39 -20.27
N GLY A 184 8.20 3.35 -21.19
CA GLY A 184 9.52 3.89 -21.57
C GLY A 184 10.27 4.47 -20.38
N TYR A 185 9.63 5.30 -19.56
CA TYR A 185 10.24 5.84 -18.35
C TYR A 185 10.57 4.77 -17.31
N PHE A 186 9.67 3.81 -17.10
CA PHE A 186 9.91 2.69 -16.21
C PHE A 186 11.17 1.92 -16.63
N LYS A 187 11.28 1.61 -17.93
CA LYS A 187 12.44 0.93 -18.49
C LYS A 187 13.74 1.68 -18.24
N GLN A 188 13.77 2.99 -18.50
CA GLN A 188 14.96 3.80 -18.24
C GLN A 188 15.39 3.74 -16.77
N ASN A 189 14.43 3.81 -15.84
CA ASN A 189 14.72 3.69 -14.40
C ASN A 189 15.26 2.30 -14.05
N TYR A 190 14.63 1.24 -14.57
CA TYR A 190 15.11 -0.13 -14.41
C TYR A 190 16.55 -0.29 -14.91
N ASP A 191 16.85 0.24 -16.10
CA ASP A 191 18.17 0.13 -16.71
C ASP A 191 19.22 0.88 -15.88
N ILE A 192 18.92 2.12 -15.49
CA ILE A 192 19.82 3.01 -14.73
C ILE A 192 20.10 2.47 -13.33
N PHE A 193 19.08 2.03 -12.59
CA PHE A 193 19.21 1.72 -11.17
C PHE A 193 19.41 0.25 -10.86
N LEU A 194 19.02 -0.66 -11.76
CA LEU A 194 19.16 -2.09 -11.53
C LEU A 194 20.08 -2.72 -12.58
N PHE A 195 19.65 -2.79 -13.84
CA PHE A 195 20.37 -3.55 -14.87
C PHE A 195 21.86 -3.20 -14.94
N ASN A 196 22.20 -1.91 -14.93
CA ASN A 196 23.58 -1.42 -15.04
C ASN A 196 24.34 -1.34 -13.71
N GLN A 197 23.68 -1.57 -12.58
CA GLN A 197 24.25 -1.31 -11.24
C GLN A 197 24.42 -2.58 -10.40
N LEU A 198 23.84 -3.70 -10.81
CA LEU A 198 23.96 -4.96 -10.10
C LEU A 198 25.30 -5.64 -10.40
N LYS A 199 25.85 -6.31 -9.38
CA LYS A 199 27.04 -7.16 -9.51
C LYS A 199 26.78 -8.28 -10.53
N GLU A 200 27.81 -8.69 -11.27
CA GLU A 200 27.68 -9.69 -12.36
C GLU A 200 27.03 -11.01 -11.90
N LYS A 201 27.33 -11.46 -10.67
CA LYS A 201 26.73 -12.68 -10.09
C LYS A 201 25.22 -12.57 -9.84
N ASP A 202 24.72 -11.36 -9.67
CA ASP A 202 23.34 -11.03 -9.29
C ASP A 202 22.55 -10.43 -10.47
N LYS A 203 23.13 -10.46 -11.68
CA LYS A 203 22.63 -9.83 -12.89
C LYS A 203 21.20 -10.23 -13.22
N ILE A 204 20.47 -9.25 -13.72
CA ILE A 204 19.09 -9.35 -14.17
C ILE A 204 19.05 -9.01 -15.67
N PRO A 205 18.01 -9.42 -16.41
CA PRO A 205 17.96 -9.23 -17.84
C PRO A 205 17.61 -7.79 -18.18
N SER A 206 17.96 -7.38 -19.39
CA SER A 206 17.38 -6.19 -20.00
C SER A 206 15.89 -6.41 -20.28
N LEU A 207 15.08 -5.37 -20.12
CA LEU A 207 13.65 -5.43 -20.44
C LEU A 207 13.35 -5.58 -21.94
N GLU A 208 14.26 -5.17 -22.84
CA GLU A 208 14.11 -5.35 -24.30
C GLU A 208 14.35 -6.80 -24.72
N LYS A 209 15.40 -7.40 -24.18
CA LYS A 209 15.85 -8.75 -24.51
C LYS A 209 15.95 -9.54 -23.22
N VAL A 210 14.80 -9.94 -22.70
CA VAL A 210 14.81 -10.87 -21.58
C VAL A 210 15.09 -12.26 -22.10
N GLU A 211 16.28 -12.76 -21.76
CA GLU A 211 16.74 -14.10 -22.07
C GLU A 211 15.77 -15.15 -21.53
N GLU A 212 15.47 -16.18 -22.34
CA GLU A 212 14.61 -17.29 -21.94
C GLU A 212 15.11 -17.95 -20.65
N GLU A 213 16.43 -18.03 -20.48
CA GLU A 213 17.10 -18.54 -19.28
C GLU A 213 16.68 -17.77 -18.01
N TYR A 214 16.56 -16.44 -18.08
CA TYR A 214 16.12 -15.67 -16.93
C TYR A 214 14.64 -15.88 -16.63
N MET A 215 13.79 -16.00 -17.65
CA MET A 215 12.37 -16.33 -17.44
C MET A 215 12.21 -17.70 -16.77
N LEU A 216 13.03 -18.68 -17.14
CA LEU A 216 13.10 -19.99 -16.45
C LEU A 216 13.54 -19.84 -14.99
N LYS A 217 14.48 -18.93 -14.70
CA LYS A 217 14.89 -18.60 -13.32
C LYS A 217 13.73 -17.98 -12.53
N CYS A 218 12.94 -17.11 -13.15
CA CYS A 218 11.73 -16.55 -12.57
C CYS A 218 10.65 -17.61 -12.28
N GLN A 219 10.47 -18.59 -13.17
CA GLN A 219 9.49 -19.66 -13.00
C GLN A 219 9.78 -20.56 -11.79
N LYS A 220 11.05 -20.72 -11.39
CA LYS A 220 11.40 -21.47 -10.17
C LYS A 220 10.79 -20.87 -8.89
N TYR A 221 10.44 -19.59 -8.91
CA TYR A 221 9.78 -18.92 -7.79
C TYR A 221 8.25 -19.07 -7.79
N ASP A 222 7.66 -19.47 -8.90
CA ASP A 222 6.23 -19.75 -9.06
C ASP A 222 5.87 -21.16 -8.55
N GLN A 223 6.85 -22.08 -8.57
CA GLN A 223 6.67 -23.50 -8.22
C GLN A 223 6.97 -23.84 -6.74
N ARG A 224 7.49 -22.89 -5.96
CA ARG A 224 7.59 -23.06 -4.50
C ARG A 224 6.36 -22.47 -3.84
N PRO A 225 5.63 -23.22 -2.99
CA PRO A 225 4.57 -22.63 -2.16
C PRO A 225 5.13 -21.41 -1.45
N ALA A 226 4.36 -20.32 -1.41
CA ALA A 226 4.62 -19.24 -0.47
C ALA A 226 4.86 -19.89 0.90
N LEU A 227 6.03 -19.63 1.50
CA LEU A 227 6.42 -20.20 2.78
C LEU A 227 5.22 -20.14 3.71
N GLN A 228 4.77 -21.30 4.20
CA GLN A 228 3.81 -21.36 5.28
C GLN A 228 4.36 -20.48 6.40
N THR A 229 3.61 -19.45 6.76
CA THR A 229 3.91 -18.65 7.93
C THR A 229 3.72 -19.57 9.14
N GLU A 230 4.78 -20.22 9.60
CA GLU A 230 4.83 -20.68 10.98
C GLU A 230 4.80 -19.43 11.85
N VAL A 231 3.59 -19.00 12.19
CA VAL A 231 3.33 -18.10 13.31
C VAL A 231 3.70 -18.89 14.57
N ARG A 232 5.00 -18.96 14.87
CA ARG A 232 5.47 -19.37 16.18
C ARG A 232 5.11 -18.22 17.12
N ARG A 233 3.93 -18.34 17.75
CA ARG A 233 3.61 -17.61 18.98
C ARG A 233 4.65 -18.01 20.02
N GLU A 234 5.71 -17.24 20.18
CA GLU A 234 6.46 -17.23 21.44
C GLU A 234 5.75 -16.30 22.40
N GLN A 235 4.73 -16.86 23.04
CA GLN A 235 4.27 -16.39 24.33
C GLN A 235 5.38 -16.68 25.36
N THR A 236 5.84 -15.58 25.97
CA THR A 236 6.27 -15.52 27.37
C THR A 236 7.59 -16.22 27.74
N ARG A 237 8.69 -15.44 27.70
CA ARG A 237 9.79 -15.56 28.68
C ARG A 237 10.37 -14.19 29.03
N PHE A 238 9.60 -13.36 29.73
CA PHE A 238 10.22 -12.41 30.65
C PHE A 238 10.22 -13.05 32.04
N ALA A 239 11.33 -13.70 32.35
CA ALA A 239 11.62 -14.17 33.68
C ALA A 239 12.84 -13.38 34.18
N HIS A 240 12.63 -12.73 35.32
CA HIS A 240 13.63 -12.28 36.30
C HIS A 240 14.64 -11.22 35.88
N LEU A 241 14.43 -10.00 36.41
CA LEU A 241 15.39 -9.37 37.31
C LEU A 241 14.60 -8.56 38.34
N SER A 242 14.87 -8.85 39.62
CA SER A 242 14.19 -8.36 40.81
C SER A 242 15.15 -7.48 41.59
N GLU A 243 14.70 -6.29 42.03
CA GLU A 243 14.97 -5.60 43.32
C GLU A 243 14.55 -4.12 43.18
N GLY A 244 13.82 -3.47 44.09
CA GLY A 244 13.33 -3.92 45.39
C GLY A 244 12.28 -2.99 46.02
N THR A 245 11.54 -3.59 46.96
CA THR A 245 11.11 -3.08 48.28
C THR A 245 10.21 -1.82 48.38
N ARG A 246 8.92 -2.00 48.72
CA ARG A 246 8.30 -1.83 50.07
C ARG A 246 6.75 -1.74 50.02
N GLU A 247 6.08 -2.62 50.80
CA GLU A 247 4.90 -2.43 51.71
C GLU A 247 3.66 -1.65 51.20
N SER A 248 2.37 -1.97 51.43
CA SER A 248 1.56 -2.98 52.17
C SER A 248 0.05 -2.72 51.80
N PRO A 249 -1.00 -3.38 52.36
CA PRO A 249 -2.10 -3.95 51.54
C PRO A 249 -3.53 -3.57 51.99
N HIS A 250 -4.47 -3.26 51.08
CA HIS A 250 -5.90 -3.17 51.46
C HIS A 250 -6.80 -3.64 50.30
N ILE A 251 -7.50 -4.79 50.38
CA ILE A 251 -8.77 -5.14 51.09
C ILE A 251 -9.85 -5.45 50.02
N PHE A 252 -10.27 -6.73 49.98
CA PHE A 252 -11.51 -7.30 49.40
C PHE A 252 -12.77 -6.68 50.09
N PRO A 253 -14.08 -6.91 49.74
CA PRO A 253 -14.61 -8.19 49.25
C PRO A 253 -15.95 -8.23 48.43
N SER A 254 -16.27 -9.47 48.02
CA SER A 254 -17.60 -10.14 47.91
C SER A 254 -18.60 -9.69 46.86
N GLU A 255 -19.04 -10.56 45.92
CA GLU A 255 -19.91 -11.76 46.07
C GLU A 255 -21.31 -11.47 46.64
N THR A 256 -22.33 -11.90 45.89
CA THR A 256 -23.54 -12.45 46.51
C THR A 256 -24.09 -13.57 45.61
N THR A 257 -23.99 -14.78 46.12
CA THR A 257 -24.68 -15.99 45.67
C THR A 257 -25.96 -16.15 46.48
N VAL A 258 -27.07 -16.55 45.84
CA VAL A 258 -28.15 -17.32 46.48
C VAL A 258 -28.58 -18.42 45.52
N SER A 259 -28.60 -19.63 46.07
CA SER A 259 -28.85 -20.97 45.51
C SER A 259 -30.35 -21.26 45.25
N ASN A 260 -30.82 -22.29 44.53
CA ASN A 260 -30.52 -23.74 44.58
C ASN A 260 -31.12 -24.50 43.36
N ASN A 261 -30.39 -25.53 42.89
CA ASN A 261 -30.74 -26.93 42.51
C ASN A 261 -31.97 -27.19 41.59
N ASP A 262 -31.97 -28.02 40.53
CA ASP A 262 -31.31 -29.31 40.29
C ASP A 262 -31.31 -29.69 38.78
N ALA A 263 -30.38 -30.61 38.43
CA ALA A 263 -30.44 -31.62 37.36
C ALA A 263 -29.99 -31.30 35.90
N LYS A 264 -28.88 -31.97 35.53
CA LYS A 264 -28.53 -32.63 34.25
C LYS A 264 -28.09 -31.79 33.03
N ASN A 265 -26.76 -31.86 32.83
CA ASN A 265 -25.96 -31.89 31.59
C ASN A 265 -25.91 -30.64 30.67
N PRO A 266 -24.68 -30.20 30.28
CA PRO A 266 -24.48 -28.97 29.52
C PRO A 266 -24.58 -29.22 28.00
N ILE A 267 -25.49 -28.52 27.33
CA ILE A 267 -25.41 -28.33 25.88
C ILE A 267 -24.51 -27.12 25.64
N SER A 268 -23.26 -27.42 25.28
CA SER A 268 -22.31 -26.43 24.75
C SER A 268 -22.85 -25.94 23.40
N SER A 269 -23.50 -24.78 23.37
CA SER A 269 -23.76 -24.06 22.12
C SER A 269 -22.46 -23.38 21.67
N THR A 270 -21.57 -24.18 21.08
CA THR A 270 -20.43 -23.66 20.33
C THR A 270 -20.98 -23.04 19.05
N VAL A 271 -21.22 -21.73 19.06
CA VAL A 271 -21.49 -20.98 17.83
C VAL A 271 -20.16 -20.93 17.08
N SER A 272 -20.02 -21.79 16.07
CA SER A 272 -19.01 -21.64 15.03
C SER A 272 -19.22 -20.32 14.33
N THR A 273 -18.46 -19.29 14.74
CA THR A 273 -18.25 -18.12 13.89
C THR A 273 -17.47 -18.60 12.67
N ALA A 274 -18.20 -18.93 11.61
CA ALA A 274 -17.62 -19.16 10.30
C ALA A 274 -16.80 -17.92 9.94
N VAL A 275 -15.49 -18.11 9.89
CA VAL A 275 -14.54 -17.17 9.33
C VAL A 275 -14.93 -16.97 7.87
N GLY A 276 -15.64 -15.88 7.61
CA GLY A 276 -15.80 -15.39 6.26
C GLY A 276 -14.43 -15.04 5.72
N THR A 277 -13.86 -15.92 4.91
CA THR A 277 -12.75 -15.58 4.03
C THR A 277 -13.24 -14.48 3.10
N VAL A 278 -12.92 -13.23 3.45
CA VAL A 278 -12.95 -12.12 2.50
C VAL A 278 -11.82 -12.38 1.50
N ALA A 279 -12.07 -13.27 0.55
CA ALA A 279 -11.30 -13.39 -0.67
C ALA A 279 -11.63 -12.18 -1.52
N GLY A 280 -10.89 -11.09 -1.30
CA GLY A 280 -11.10 -9.82 -1.98
C GLY A 280 -10.15 -8.71 -1.53
N ALA A 281 -8.96 -9.06 -1.00
CA ALA A 281 -7.87 -8.10 -1.03
C ALA A 281 -7.44 -8.00 -2.49
N SER A 282 -7.75 -6.88 -3.15
CA SER A 282 -7.23 -6.53 -4.48
C SER A 282 -5.79 -7.04 -4.58
N SER A 283 -5.46 -7.81 -5.61
CA SER A 283 -4.13 -8.40 -5.87
C SER A 283 -3.01 -7.37 -5.68
N ILE A 284 -3.34 -6.10 -5.92
CA ILE A 284 -2.52 -4.92 -5.69
C ILE A 284 -2.20 -4.73 -4.21
N LEU A 285 -3.16 -4.76 -3.28
CA LEU A 285 -2.90 -4.63 -1.84
C LEU A 285 -2.01 -5.76 -1.32
N VAL A 286 -2.23 -6.99 -1.81
CA VAL A 286 -1.36 -8.13 -1.46
C VAL A 286 0.06 -7.91 -1.99
N LEU A 287 0.20 -7.40 -3.21
CA LEU A 287 1.50 -7.07 -3.79
C LEU A 287 2.15 -5.93 -2.99
N LEU A 288 1.48 -4.80 -2.81
CA LEU A 288 1.94 -3.64 -2.02
C LEU A 288 2.36 -4.04 -0.61
N TYR A 289 1.52 -4.80 0.09
CA TYR A 289 1.82 -5.31 1.42
C TYR A 289 3.04 -6.24 1.43
N LYS A 290 3.15 -7.14 0.45
CA LYS A 290 4.35 -7.97 0.27
C LYS A 290 5.59 -7.11 0.01
N VAL A 291 5.49 -6.02 -0.74
CA VAL A 291 6.62 -5.10 -0.94
C VAL A 291 7.01 -4.48 0.39
N THR A 292 6.05 -3.89 1.09
CA THR A 292 6.32 -3.18 2.33
C THR A 292 6.92 -4.09 3.41
N GLN A 293 6.47 -5.33 3.56
CA GLN A 293 7.00 -6.29 4.53
C GLN A 293 8.37 -6.88 4.16
N ASN A 294 8.72 -6.99 2.87
CA ASN A 294 9.99 -7.59 2.46
C ASN A 294 11.15 -6.57 2.37
N PHE A 295 10.83 -5.27 2.36
CA PHE A 295 11.80 -4.20 2.10
C PHE A 295 11.92 -3.17 3.24
N ILE A 296 11.15 -3.32 4.32
CA ILE A 296 11.24 -2.53 5.57
C ILE A 296 11.56 -3.50 6.70
#